data_AF-A0A7X7NPI8-F1
#
_entry.id   AF-A0A7X7NPI8-F1
#
_cell.length_a   1.000
_cell.length_b   1.000
_cell.length_c   1.000
_cell.angle_alpha   90.00
_cell.angle_beta   90.00
_cell.angle_gamma   90.00
#
_symmetry.space_group_name_H-M   'P 1'
#
loop_
_entity.id
_entity.type
_entity.pdbx_description
1 polymer ?
#
loop_
_entity_poly.entity_id
_entity_poly.type
_entity_poly.pdbx_seq_one_letter_code
_entity_poly.pdbx_strand_id
1 'polypeptide(L)'
;MKIAKRTRVTRTDVDAALTIAGSEPAKVATARYHFLDLIQAAAIAEFEDDPEAVKALVAAAKTGQFDHALQRLRDARAENQRRADLEDRLRQEGTLLAENPTWQNKTKYLDDLRTDDREALTIEGHQDCPGHAACLATQWGYLDPVTGALIDEDVETDEDDGEEQDTARPQWTSLLTIRYVCTDPLQYGHHSRYPDTHTSAARTKLADMSENEQQAARAQRRDVIESNRAWTSAERVRRTWLRTFVARKTPPKGSAAFLAEAVAADADLLARIGGNQLAANILGCEKKGFGRNTQMATLAAQASEQRAQVIVLTQVLAAYEDAAIRDHWRHRAEHTTRYLLFLQTQGYALSNVERRACGLAPVPDPIEQ
;
A
#
# COMPACT_ATOMS: atom_id res chain seq x y z
N MET A 1 31.96 -23.15 32.75
CA MET A 1 31.89 -21.73 33.22
C MET A 1 33.09 -21.28 34.09
N LYS A 2 34.34 -21.66 33.79
CA LYS A 2 35.56 -21.16 34.49
C LYS A 2 36.61 -20.52 33.56
N ILE A 3 36.34 -20.43 32.26
CA ILE A 3 37.33 -20.06 31.22
C ILE A 3 37.32 -18.55 30.93
N ALA A 4 36.16 -17.91 30.71
CA ALA A 4 36.06 -16.48 30.37
C ALA A 4 36.74 -15.54 31.38
N LYS A 5 36.70 -15.88 32.68
CA LYS A 5 37.31 -15.08 33.76
C LYS A 5 38.85 -15.09 33.76
N ARG A 6 39.48 -16.01 33.03
CA ARG A 6 40.95 -16.19 32.99
C ARG A 6 41.62 -15.67 31.71
N THR A 7 40.87 -15.33 30.65
CA THR A 7 41.44 -15.07 29.31
C THR A 7 41.11 -13.70 28.69
N ARG A 8 40.38 -12.79 29.35
CA ARG A 8 39.90 -11.50 28.74
C ARG A 8 39.07 -11.69 27.45
N VAL A 9 38.57 -12.89 27.20
CA VAL A 9 37.70 -13.22 26.05
C VAL A 9 36.25 -13.01 26.47
N THR A 10 35.41 -12.43 25.59
CA THR A 10 34.00 -12.17 25.91
C THR A 10 33.23 -13.49 26.01
N ARG A 11 32.07 -13.49 26.68
CA ARG A 11 31.20 -14.67 26.74
C ARG A 11 30.76 -15.10 25.34
N THR A 12 30.42 -14.13 24.49
CA THR A 12 30.01 -14.35 23.10
C THR A 12 31.09 -15.07 22.30
N ASP A 13 32.36 -14.68 22.45
CA ASP A 13 33.47 -15.33 21.75
C ASP A 13 33.70 -16.77 22.27
N VAL A 14 33.52 -17.00 23.57
CA VAL A 14 33.63 -18.36 24.13
C VAL A 14 32.52 -19.26 23.59
N ASP A 15 31.29 -18.76 23.52
CA ASP A 15 30.14 -19.50 23.01
C ASP A 15 30.32 -19.79 21.51
N ALA A 16 30.78 -18.81 20.71
CA ALA A 16 31.10 -18.99 19.30
C ALA A 16 32.22 -20.02 19.07
N ALA A 17 33.29 -19.99 19.87
CA ALA A 17 34.36 -20.98 19.81
C ALA A 17 33.90 -22.41 20.16
N LEU A 18 32.96 -22.54 21.12
CA LEU A 18 32.35 -23.82 21.45
C LEU A 18 31.48 -24.35 20.30
N THR A 19 30.68 -23.48 19.69
CA THR A 19 29.87 -23.81 18.50
C THR A 19 30.76 -24.29 17.35
N ILE A 20 31.85 -23.58 17.05
CA ILE A 20 32.81 -23.99 16.02
C ILE A 20 33.40 -25.36 16.36
N ALA A 21 33.84 -25.58 17.60
CA ALA A 21 34.45 -26.86 18.01
C ALA A 21 33.51 -28.06 17.79
N GLY A 22 32.19 -27.85 17.91
CA GLY A 22 31.16 -28.85 17.66
C GLY A 22 30.86 -29.14 16.19
N SER A 23 31.22 -28.25 15.26
CA SER A 23 30.83 -28.34 13.84
C SER A 23 32.03 -28.51 12.91
N GLU A 24 32.07 -29.61 12.15
CA GLU A 24 33.16 -29.87 11.20
C GLU A 24 33.26 -28.83 10.09
N PRO A 25 32.15 -28.42 9.42
CA PRO A 25 32.19 -27.34 8.44
C PRO A 25 32.67 -26.01 9.02
N ALA A 26 32.27 -25.67 10.25
CA ALA A 26 32.75 -24.45 10.92
C ALA A 26 34.25 -24.50 11.21
N LYS A 27 34.76 -25.63 11.73
CA LYS A 27 36.21 -25.85 11.95
C LYS A 27 37.01 -25.69 10.67
N VAL A 28 36.57 -26.36 9.60
CA VAL A 28 37.21 -26.28 8.28
C VAL A 28 37.16 -24.85 7.76
N ALA A 29 36.05 -24.13 7.93
CA ALA A 29 35.92 -22.76 7.50
C ALA A 29 36.88 -21.82 8.25
N THR A 30 36.98 -21.92 9.58
CA THR A 30 37.93 -21.15 10.39
C THR A 30 39.38 -21.43 10.00
N ALA A 31 39.73 -22.71 9.77
CA ALA A 31 41.10 -23.09 9.41
C ALA A 31 41.49 -22.64 7.99
N ARG A 32 40.54 -22.65 7.06
CA ARG A 32 40.77 -22.38 5.63
C ARG A 32 40.60 -20.91 5.24
N TYR A 33 39.73 -20.18 5.92
CA TYR A 33 39.31 -18.83 5.54
C TYR A 33 39.56 -17.83 6.68
N HIS A 34 40.79 -17.30 6.73
CA HIS A 34 41.21 -16.35 7.77
C HIS A 34 40.49 -14.99 7.76
N PHE A 35 39.70 -14.70 6.72
CA PHE A 35 38.88 -13.49 6.64
C PHE A 35 37.52 -13.64 7.35
N LEU A 36 37.15 -14.86 7.77
CA LEU A 36 35.97 -15.06 8.61
C LEU A 36 36.31 -14.67 10.04
N ASP A 37 35.47 -13.85 10.65
CA ASP A 37 35.53 -13.66 12.09
C ASP A 37 34.94 -14.86 12.85
N LEU A 38 35.13 -14.87 14.16
CA LEU A 38 34.71 -15.95 15.03
C LEU A 38 33.18 -16.14 15.05
N ILE A 39 32.42 -15.07 14.90
CA ILE A 39 30.95 -15.09 14.91
C ILE A 39 30.43 -15.64 13.58
N GLN A 40 30.99 -15.20 12.45
CA GLN A 40 30.68 -15.70 11.13
C GLN A 40 31.00 -17.20 11.01
N ALA A 41 32.15 -17.62 11.52
CA ALA A 41 32.50 -19.04 11.54
C ALA A 41 31.55 -19.87 12.43
N ALA A 42 31.09 -19.34 13.57
CA ALA A 42 30.08 -20.02 14.38
C ALA A 42 28.71 -20.09 13.68
N ALA A 43 28.29 -19.04 12.97
CA ALA A 43 27.03 -19.02 12.23
C ALA A 43 26.99 -20.03 11.08
N ILE A 44 28.15 -20.41 10.50
CA ILE A 44 28.24 -21.48 9.50
C ILE A 44 27.75 -22.82 10.06
N ALA A 45 27.91 -23.07 11.36
CA ALA A 45 27.46 -24.31 11.99
C ALA A 45 25.94 -24.52 11.88
N GLU A 46 25.15 -23.44 11.79
CA GLU A 46 23.70 -23.56 11.59
C GLU A 46 23.34 -24.27 10.28
N PHE A 47 24.24 -24.26 9.29
CA PHE A 47 24.03 -24.83 7.95
C PHE A 47 24.98 -25.99 7.68
N GLU A 48 25.46 -26.69 8.72
CA GLU A 48 26.43 -27.76 8.54
C GLU A 48 25.95 -28.93 7.66
N ASP A 49 24.63 -29.15 7.60
CA ASP A 49 23.97 -30.14 6.74
C ASP A 49 23.71 -29.65 5.30
N ASP A 50 24.03 -28.39 4.98
CA ASP A 50 23.85 -27.79 3.65
C ASP A 50 25.19 -27.22 3.11
N PRO A 51 25.98 -28.05 2.40
CA PRO A 51 27.28 -27.63 1.87
C PRO A 51 27.21 -26.44 0.91
N GLU A 52 26.11 -26.25 0.18
CA GLU A 52 25.96 -25.12 -0.73
C GLU A 52 25.64 -23.83 0.03
N ALA A 53 24.85 -23.90 1.11
CA ALA A 53 24.67 -22.77 2.03
C ALA A 53 25.99 -22.35 2.70
N VAL A 54 26.79 -23.30 3.19
CA VAL A 54 28.13 -23.01 3.75
C VAL A 54 29.03 -22.31 2.73
N LYS A 55 29.05 -22.81 1.50
CA LYS A 55 29.82 -22.21 0.40
C LYS A 55 29.34 -20.81 0.05
N ALA A 56 28.01 -20.57 0.05
CA ALA A 56 27.43 -19.26 -0.18
C ALA A 56 27.80 -18.26 0.92
N LEU A 57 27.79 -18.69 2.20
CA LEU A 57 28.21 -17.89 3.34
C LEU A 57 29.69 -17.49 3.24
N VAL A 58 30.57 -18.45 2.97
CA VAL A 58 32.01 -18.19 2.78
C VAL A 58 32.26 -17.23 1.62
N ALA A 59 31.52 -17.36 0.51
CA ALA A 59 31.63 -16.45 -0.62
C ALA A 59 31.15 -15.03 -0.27
N ALA A 60 30.05 -14.91 0.47
CA ALA A 60 29.49 -13.63 0.90
C ALA A 60 30.38 -12.90 1.91
N ALA A 61 31.09 -13.62 2.79
CA ALA A 61 32.08 -13.01 3.67
C ALA A 61 33.19 -12.26 2.92
N LYS A 62 33.64 -12.76 1.76
CA LYS A 62 34.68 -12.08 0.96
C LYS A 62 34.24 -10.71 0.42
N THR A 63 32.93 -10.48 0.30
CA THR A 63 32.36 -9.24 -0.23
C THR A 63 31.73 -8.37 0.86
N GLY A 64 31.86 -8.77 2.14
CA GLY A 64 31.22 -8.07 3.27
C GLY A 64 29.69 -8.24 3.31
N GLN A 65 29.14 -9.26 2.65
CA GLN A 65 27.71 -9.53 2.53
C GLN A 65 27.24 -10.70 3.41
N PHE A 66 28.06 -11.14 4.36
CA PHE A 66 27.82 -12.34 5.16
C PHE A 66 26.48 -12.30 5.89
N ASP A 67 26.19 -11.22 6.62
CA ASP A 67 24.99 -11.11 7.45
C ASP A 67 23.71 -11.17 6.62
N HIS A 68 23.71 -10.55 5.43
CA HIS A 68 22.61 -10.64 4.48
C HIS A 68 22.44 -12.05 3.91
N ALA A 69 23.55 -12.72 3.58
CA ALA A 69 23.50 -14.10 3.09
C ALA A 69 22.98 -15.06 4.17
N LEU A 70 23.43 -14.89 5.42
CA LEU A 70 22.99 -15.66 6.57
C LEU A 70 21.50 -15.48 6.82
N GLN A 71 21.01 -14.23 6.85
CA GLN A 71 19.59 -13.98 7.08
C GLN A 71 18.72 -14.58 5.97
N ARG A 72 19.08 -14.42 4.69
CA ARG A 72 18.34 -15.05 3.58
C ARG A 72 18.28 -16.57 3.67
N LEU A 73 19.36 -17.21 4.12
CA LEU A 73 19.40 -18.66 4.29
C LEU A 73 18.51 -19.12 5.46
N ARG A 74 18.46 -18.34 6.55
CA ARG A 74 17.51 -18.58 7.66
C ARG A 74 16.07 -18.40 7.20
N ASP A 75 15.77 -17.33 6.47
CA ASP A 75 14.44 -17.06 5.92
C ASP A 75 14.00 -18.19 4.97
N ALA A 76 14.89 -18.62 4.06
CA ALA A 76 14.62 -19.73 3.14
C ALA A 76 14.39 -21.06 3.87
N ARG A 77 15.17 -21.35 4.92
CA ARG A 77 14.95 -22.54 5.76
C ARG A 77 13.61 -22.47 6.47
N ALA A 78 13.26 -21.32 7.04
CA ALA A 78 11.98 -21.12 7.72
C ALA A 78 10.80 -21.25 6.75
N GLU A 79 10.90 -20.68 5.55
CA GLU A 79 9.88 -20.82 4.50
C GLU A 79 9.74 -22.28 4.04
N ASN A 80 10.85 -22.98 3.81
CA ASN A 80 10.84 -24.39 3.41
C ASN A 80 10.26 -25.30 4.49
N GLN A 81 10.63 -25.08 5.77
CA GLN A 81 10.07 -25.82 6.89
C GLN A 81 8.57 -25.59 6.98
N ARG A 82 8.14 -24.32 6.94
CA ARG A 82 6.72 -23.97 6.96
C ARG A 82 5.95 -24.58 5.79
N ARG A 83 6.53 -24.57 4.58
CA ARG A 83 5.94 -25.22 3.42
C ARG A 83 5.77 -26.71 3.66
N ALA A 84 6.81 -27.40 4.13
CA ALA A 84 6.75 -28.82 4.46
C ALA A 84 5.67 -29.11 5.52
N ASP A 85 5.59 -28.31 6.58
CA ASP A 85 4.58 -28.46 7.63
C ASP A 85 3.15 -28.31 7.09
N LEU A 86 2.92 -27.36 6.18
CA LEU A 86 1.61 -27.15 5.53
C LEU A 86 1.27 -28.26 4.53
N GLU A 87 2.24 -28.73 3.74
CA GLU A 87 2.05 -29.87 2.82
C GLU A 87 1.76 -31.16 3.59
N ASP A 88 2.46 -31.39 4.71
CA ASP A 88 2.24 -32.55 5.59
C ASP A 88 0.85 -32.49 6.24
N ARG A 89 0.41 -31.29 6.68
CA ARG A 89 -0.95 -31.07 7.18
C ARG A 89 -2.00 -31.41 6.13
N LEU A 90 -1.89 -30.88 4.92
CA LEU A 90 -2.83 -31.19 3.83
C LEU A 90 -2.85 -32.68 3.50
N ARG A 91 -1.69 -33.35 3.52
CA ARG A 91 -1.59 -34.80 3.31
C ARG A 91 -2.29 -35.59 4.40
N GLN A 92 -2.19 -35.17 5.66
CA GLN A 92 -2.87 -35.81 6.79
C GLN A 92 -4.39 -35.60 6.73
N GLU A 93 -4.85 -34.43 6.29
CA GLU A 93 -6.27 -34.10 6.07
C GLU A 93 -6.85 -34.79 4.83
N GLY A 94 -6.01 -35.30 3.92
CA GLY A 94 -6.43 -35.94 2.67
C GLY A 94 -6.81 -34.95 1.56
N THR A 95 -6.50 -33.66 1.74
CA THR A 95 -6.79 -32.59 0.79
C THR A 95 -5.73 -32.54 -0.31
N LEU A 96 -6.15 -32.50 -1.57
CA LEU A 96 -5.24 -32.41 -2.71
C LEU A 96 -4.54 -31.04 -2.74
N LEU A 97 -3.21 -31.06 -2.92
CA LEU A 97 -2.43 -29.84 -3.17
C LEU A 97 -2.51 -29.48 -4.66
N ALA A 98 -3.17 -28.37 -4.97
CA ALA A 98 -3.31 -27.83 -6.31
C ALA A 98 -2.31 -26.69 -6.59
N GLU A 99 -2.12 -26.36 -7.86
CA GLU A 99 -1.42 -25.15 -8.27
C GLU A 99 -2.20 -23.90 -7.86
N ASN A 100 -1.47 -22.82 -7.56
CA ASN A 100 -2.08 -21.54 -7.22
C ASN A 100 -2.95 -20.99 -8.38
N PRO A 101 -4.09 -20.36 -8.08
CA PRO A 101 -4.89 -19.64 -9.07
C PRO A 101 -4.06 -18.64 -9.87
N THR A 102 -4.16 -18.72 -11.19
CA THR A 102 -3.59 -17.74 -12.12
C THR A 102 -4.65 -17.30 -13.12
N TRP A 103 -4.34 -16.28 -13.93
CA TRP A 103 -5.19 -15.90 -15.05
C TRP A 103 -5.28 -16.96 -16.15
N GLN A 104 -4.34 -17.92 -16.16
CA GLN A 104 -4.20 -18.93 -17.22
C GLN A 104 -4.85 -20.28 -16.86
N ASN A 105 -4.98 -20.59 -15.56
CA ASN A 105 -5.63 -21.81 -15.09
C ASN A 105 -7.08 -21.56 -14.64
N LYS A 106 -7.84 -22.65 -14.54
CA LYS A 106 -9.26 -22.61 -14.15
C LYS A 106 -9.47 -22.51 -12.64
N THR A 107 -8.43 -22.79 -11.86
CA THR A 107 -8.47 -22.80 -10.40
C THR A 107 -8.84 -21.42 -9.85
N LYS A 108 -9.76 -21.38 -8.87
CA LYS A 108 -10.17 -20.16 -8.17
C LYS A 108 -10.23 -20.38 -6.67
N TYR A 109 -9.95 -19.33 -5.90
CA TYR A 109 -10.10 -19.34 -4.44
C TYR A 109 -11.56 -19.53 -4.05
N LEU A 110 -11.79 -20.31 -3.00
CA LEU A 110 -13.13 -20.63 -2.53
C LEU A 110 -13.91 -19.38 -2.09
N ASP A 111 -13.23 -18.43 -1.46
CA ASP A 111 -13.81 -17.17 -0.96
C ASP A 111 -14.40 -16.28 -2.07
N ASP A 112 -13.91 -16.49 -3.30
CA ASP A 112 -14.35 -15.81 -4.53
C ASP A 112 -15.50 -16.55 -5.24
N LEU A 113 -15.96 -17.69 -4.72
CA LEU A 113 -16.98 -18.53 -5.36
C LEU A 113 -18.29 -18.55 -4.60
N ARG A 114 -19.38 -18.72 -5.33
CA ARG A 114 -20.76 -18.80 -4.83
C ARG A 114 -21.48 -20.01 -5.42
N THR A 115 -22.43 -20.56 -4.66
CA THR A 115 -23.34 -21.61 -5.13
C THR A 115 -24.33 -21.03 -6.14
N ASP A 116 -25.10 -21.89 -6.81
CA ASP A 116 -26.20 -21.45 -7.70
C ASP A 116 -27.21 -20.55 -6.96
N ASP A 117 -27.44 -20.82 -5.67
CA ASP A 117 -28.30 -20.01 -4.79
C ASP A 117 -27.63 -18.73 -4.27
N ARG A 118 -26.43 -18.41 -4.78
CA ARG A 118 -25.58 -17.26 -4.43
C ARG A 118 -25.06 -17.27 -3.00
N GLU A 119 -25.06 -18.43 -2.34
CA GLU A 119 -24.48 -18.58 -1.00
C GLU A 119 -22.95 -18.69 -1.08
N ALA A 120 -22.25 -18.25 -0.03
CA ALA A 120 -20.81 -18.39 0.08
C ALA A 120 -20.45 -19.88 0.22
N LEU A 121 -19.46 -20.34 -0.55
CA LEU A 121 -18.90 -21.67 -0.34
C LEU A 121 -18.01 -21.63 0.91
N THR A 122 -18.37 -22.42 1.92
CA THR A 122 -17.49 -22.69 3.06
C THR A 122 -16.55 -23.84 2.75
N ILE A 123 -15.45 -23.95 3.50
CA ILE A 123 -14.49 -25.04 3.35
C ILE A 123 -15.20 -26.38 3.52
N GLU A 124 -16.03 -26.52 4.56
CA GLU A 124 -16.81 -27.71 4.88
C GLU A 124 -17.83 -28.03 3.79
N GLY A 125 -18.56 -27.01 3.31
CA GLY A 125 -19.58 -27.17 2.28
C GLY A 125 -19.04 -27.55 0.90
N HIS A 126 -17.73 -27.35 0.67
CA HIS A 126 -17.06 -27.72 -0.57
C HIS A 126 -16.28 -29.05 -0.48
N GLN A 127 -16.25 -29.75 0.66
CA GLN A 127 -15.43 -30.96 0.83
C GLN A 127 -15.80 -32.11 -0.14
N ASP A 128 -17.08 -32.25 -0.47
CA ASP A 128 -17.57 -33.31 -1.36
C ASP A 128 -17.43 -32.97 -2.85
N CYS A 129 -17.02 -31.74 -3.19
CA CYS A 129 -16.83 -31.34 -4.58
C CYS A 129 -15.59 -32.05 -5.16
N PRO A 130 -15.66 -32.70 -6.35
CA PRO A 130 -14.48 -33.27 -6.99
C PRO A 130 -13.38 -32.24 -7.31
N GLY A 131 -13.74 -30.95 -7.32
CA GLY A 131 -12.82 -29.83 -7.46
C GLY A 131 -12.16 -29.37 -6.16
N HIS A 132 -12.49 -29.95 -5.01
CA HIS A 132 -11.96 -29.56 -3.69
C HIS A 132 -10.46 -29.81 -3.61
N ALA A 133 -9.71 -28.72 -3.44
CA ALA A 133 -8.28 -28.75 -3.23
C ALA A 133 -7.84 -27.56 -2.37
N ALA A 134 -6.58 -27.59 -1.97
CA ALA A 134 -5.92 -26.48 -1.32
C ALA A 134 -4.67 -26.09 -2.09
N CYS A 135 -4.26 -24.83 -1.99
CA CYS A 135 -2.99 -24.35 -2.51
C CYS A 135 -2.24 -23.57 -1.43
N LEU A 136 -0.92 -23.47 -1.57
CA LEU A 136 -0.08 -22.69 -0.66
C LEU A 136 0.11 -21.29 -1.24
N ALA A 137 -0.48 -20.31 -0.58
CA ALA A 137 -0.47 -18.92 -1.02
C ALA A 137 0.22 -18.03 0.00
N THR A 138 0.99 -17.07 -0.50
CA THR A 138 1.53 -15.98 0.32
C THR A 138 0.40 -15.01 0.64
N GLN A 139 0.03 -14.91 1.92
CA GLN A 139 -0.95 -13.96 2.41
C GLN A 139 -0.24 -12.83 3.16
N TRP A 140 -0.70 -11.61 2.96
CA TRP A 140 -0.23 -10.43 3.69
C TRP A 140 -1.18 -10.15 4.84
N GLY A 141 -0.64 -9.76 5.99
CA GLY A 141 -1.43 -9.40 7.15
C GLY A 141 -0.55 -9.03 8.33
N TYR A 142 -1.21 -8.68 9.43
CA TYR A 142 -0.54 -8.46 10.70
C TYR A 142 -0.18 -9.80 11.36
N LEU A 143 1.09 -9.97 11.72
CA LEU A 143 1.55 -11.15 12.45
C LEU A 143 1.29 -10.98 13.94
N ASP A 144 0.56 -11.93 14.53
CA ASP A 144 0.43 -12.05 15.98
C ASP A 144 1.81 -12.40 16.57
N PRO A 145 2.36 -11.58 17.50
CA PRO A 145 3.68 -11.79 18.07
C PRO A 145 3.76 -13.01 19.01
N VAL A 146 2.62 -13.48 19.53
CA VAL A 146 2.50 -14.63 20.42
C VAL A 146 2.35 -15.92 19.62
N THR A 147 1.45 -15.93 18.64
CA THR A 147 1.12 -17.17 17.90
C THR A 147 1.94 -17.35 16.62
N GLY A 148 2.49 -16.27 16.06
CA GLY A 148 3.16 -16.30 14.76
C GLY A 148 2.22 -16.61 13.59
N ALA A 149 0.90 -16.47 13.79
CA ALA A 149 -0.12 -16.55 12.76
C ALA A 149 -0.51 -15.16 12.25
N LEU A 150 -1.08 -15.09 11.05
CA LEU A 150 -1.71 -13.85 10.61
C LEU A 150 -2.99 -13.62 11.41
N ILE A 151 -3.17 -12.40 11.91
CA ILE A 151 -4.39 -11.94 12.56
C ILE A 151 -5.47 -11.84 11.49
N ASP A 152 -6.63 -12.43 11.77
CA ASP A 152 -7.81 -12.30 10.94
C ASP A 152 -8.44 -10.92 11.20
N GLU A 153 -8.40 -10.03 10.20
CA GLU A 153 -8.95 -8.66 10.30
C GLU A 153 -10.48 -8.66 10.50
N ASP A 154 -11.16 -9.77 10.23
CA ASP A 154 -12.62 -9.90 10.37
C ASP A 154 -13.06 -10.29 11.80
N VAL A 155 -12.13 -10.59 12.71
CA VAL A 155 -12.44 -10.76 14.13
C VAL A 155 -12.41 -9.38 14.78
N GLU A 156 -13.60 -8.82 15.09
CA GLU A 156 -13.72 -7.64 15.95
C GLU A 156 -12.97 -7.94 17.26
N THR A 157 -11.77 -7.40 17.41
CA THR A 157 -11.14 -7.34 18.72
C THR A 157 -11.95 -6.34 19.51
N ASP A 158 -12.72 -6.82 20.49
CA ASP A 158 -13.34 -5.97 21.50
C ASP A 158 -12.29 -4.94 21.92
N GLU A 159 -12.60 -3.66 21.73
CA GLU A 159 -11.76 -2.54 22.18
C GLU A 159 -11.69 -2.62 23.71
N ASP A 160 -10.80 -3.46 24.24
CA ASP A 160 -10.46 -3.50 25.66
C ASP A 160 -9.52 -2.33 25.92
N ASP A 161 -10.08 -1.25 26.44
CA ASP A 161 -9.45 -0.04 26.95
C ASP A 161 -8.64 -0.29 28.25
N GLY A 162 -7.98 -1.45 28.32
CA GLY A 162 -7.08 -1.88 29.38
C GLY A 162 -5.63 -1.45 29.15
N GLU A 163 -4.98 -1.03 30.24
CA GLU A 163 -3.61 -0.51 30.34
C GLU A 163 -2.60 -1.10 29.32
N GLU A 164 -1.89 -0.22 28.58
CA GLU A 164 -0.78 -0.55 27.66
C GLU A 164 0.27 -1.42 28.37
N GLN A 165 0.06 -2.74 28.34
CA GLN A 165 1.13 -3.70 28.57
C GLN A 165 2.05 -3.62 27.34
N ASP A 166 3.35 -3.64 27.58
CA ASP A 166 4.43 -3.62 26.58
C ASP A 166 4.43 -4.91 25.73
N THR A 167 3.32 -5.19 25.05
CA THR A 167 3.16 -6.29 24.11
C THR A 167 3.69 -5.82 22.77
N ALA A 168 4.62 -6.59 22.20
CA ALA A 168 5.20 -6.32 20.89
C ALA A 168 4.09 -6.02 19.87
N ARG A 169 4.16 -4.88 19.18
CA ARG A 169 3.12 -4.50 18.21
C ARG A 169 3.09 -5.50 17.05
N PRO A 170 1.90 -5.88 16.56
CA PRO A 170 1.80 -6.78 15.42
C PRO A 170 2.47 -6.16 14.19
N GLN A 171 3.22 -6.98 13.46
CA GLN A 171 4.01 -6.51 12.32
C GLN A 171 3.33 -6.89 11.01
N TRP A 172 3.16 -5.91 10.11
CA TRP A 172 2.71 -6.19 8.75
C TRP A 172 3.77 -6.99 8.00
N THR A 173 3.43 -8.21 7.58
CA THR A 173 4.34 -9.11 6.89
C THR A 173 3.58 -10.03 5.94
N SER A 174 4.32 -10.84 5.19
CA SER A 174 3.77 -11.90 4.36
C SER A 174 4.08 -13.26 4.96
N LEU A 175 3.10 -14.16 4.97
CA LEU A 175 3.24 -15.51 5.49
C LEU A 175 2.66 -16.53 4.49
N LEU A 176 3.32 -17.68 4.35
CA LEU A 176 2.78 -18.78 3.56
C LEU A 176 1.61 -19.43 4.32
N THR A 177 0.46 -19.57 3.69
CA THR A 177 -0.77 -20.08 4.30
C THR A 177 -1.47 -21.07 3.37
N ILE A 178 -2.35 -21.90 3.94
CA ILE A 178 -3.25 -22.76 3.17
C ILE A 178 -4.46 -21.93 2.74
N ARG A 179 -4.77 -21.94 1.45
CA ARG A 179 -6.01 -21.39 0.90
C ARG A 179 -6.76 -22.49 0.16
N TYR A 180 -8.06 -22.60 0.40
CA TYR A 180 -8.90 -23.57 -0.28
C TYR A 180 -9.35 -23.05 -1.65
N VAL A 181 -9.42 -23.95 -2.62
CA VAL A 181 -9.70 -23.66 -4.01
C VAL A 181 -10.68 -24.67 -4.60
N CYS A 182 -11.30 -24.27 -5.71
CA CYS A 182 -11.95 -25.19 -6.64
C CYS A 182 -11.15 -25.24 -7.94
N THR A 183 -10.79 -26.43 -8.42
CA THR A 183 -9.94 -26.63 -9.60
C THR A 183 -10.64 -26.33 -10.93
N ASP A 184 -11.97 -26.50 -10.99
CA ASP A 184 -12.79 -26.09 -12.15
C ASP A 184 -14.19 -25.63 -11.68
N PRO A 185 -14.30 -24.39 -11.18
CA PRO A 185 -15.55 -23.89 -10.60
C PRO A 185 -16.75 -23.99 -11.56
N LEU A 186 -16.54 -23.69 -12.85
CA LEU A 186 -17.60 -23.71 -13.85
C LEU A 186 -18.09 -25.15 -14.14
N GLN A 187 -17.17 -26.12 -14.16
CA GLN A 187 -17.54 -27.52 -14.33
C GLN A 187 -18.38 -28.04 -13.15
N TYR A 188 -18.13 -27.55 -11.93
CA TYR A 188 -18.81 -27.99 -10.71
C TYR A 188 -19.95 -27.07 -10.25
N GLY A 189 -20.39 -26.12 -11.10
CA GLY A 189 -21.57 -25.29 -10.84
C GLY A 189 -21.35 -24.15 -9.84
N HIS A 190 -20.13 -23.62 -9.75
CA HIS A 190 -19.80 -22.48 -8.91
C HIS A 190 -19.61 -21.21 -9.74
N HIS A 191 -20.10 -20.09 -9.20
CA HIS A 191 -20.07 -18.78 -9.86
C HIS A 191 -19.15 -17.82 -9.12
N SER A 192 -18.58 -16.85 -9.83
CA SER A 192 -17.80 -15.78 -9.19
C SER A 192 -18.68 -14.92 -8.27
N ARG A 193 -18.18 -14.63 -7.06
CA ARG A 193 -18.72 -13.64 -6.12
C ARG A 193 -18.81 -12.26 -6.76
N TYR A 194 -17.80 -11.91 -7.56
CA TYR A 194 -17.74 -10.61 -8.21
C TYR A 194 -18.57 -10.66 -9.49
N PRO A 195 -19.62 -9.82 -9.61
CA PRO A 195 -20.38 -9.70 -10.84
C PRO A 195 -19.47 -9.14 -11.93
N ASP A 196 -19.63 -9.66 -13.14
CA ASP A 196 -18.96 -9.12 -14.31
C ASP A 196 -19.36 -7.63 -14.46
N THR A 197 -18.39 -6.71 -14.33
CA THR A 197 -18.60 -5.25 -14.22
C THR A 197 -19.28 -4.61 -15.44
N HIS A 198 -19.64 -5.41 -16.45
CA HIS A 198 -20.36 -5.00 -17.64
C HIS A 198 -21.89 -5.04 -17.55
N THR A 199 -22.48 -5.46 -16.43
CA THR A 199 -23.94 -5.47 -16.28
C THR A 199 -24.43 -4.33 -15.38
N SER A 200 -24.72 -3.18 -15.99
CA SER A 200 -25.45 -2.10 -15.35
C SER A 200 -26.86 -2.57 -14.96
N ALA A 201 -27.18 -2.54 -13.67
CA ALA A 201 -28.53 -2.77 -13.17
C ALA A 201 -29.56 -1.92 -13.95
N ALA A 202 -30.69 -2.54 -14.31
CA ALA A 202 -31.73 -1.91 -15.11
C ALA A 202 -32.29 -0.68 -14.38
N ARG A 203 -31.96 0.52 -14.88
CA ARG A 203 -32.58 1.77 -14.43
C ARG A 203 -34.04 1.82 -14.92
N THR A 204 -34.98 2.11 -14.02
CA THR A 204 -36.39 2.39 -14.36
C THR A 204 -36.46 3.46 -15.45
N LYS A 205 -37.23 3.21 -16.52
CA LYS A 205 -37.35 4.17 -17.62
C LYS A 205 -38.17 5.37 -17.16
N LEU A 206 -37.79 6.57 -17.63
CA LEU A 206 -38.46 7.83 -17.29
C LEU A 206 -39.97 7.82 -17.62
N ALA A 207 -40.39 6.99 -18.57
CA ALA A 207 -41.79 6.80 -18.97
C ALA A 207 -42.64 6.06 -17.92
N ASP A 208 -42.00 5.33 -17.01
CA ASP A 208 -42.65 4.54 -15.96
C ASP A 208 -42.72 5.31 -14.63
N MET A 209 -42.25 6.56 -14.60
CA MET A 209 -42.22 7.44 -13.42
C MET A 209 -43.41 8.41 -13.42
N SER A 210 -43.91 8.78 -12.24
CA SER A 210 -44.94 9.81 -12.09
C SER A 210 -44.46 11.19 -12.55
N GLU A 211 -45.38 12.11 -12.87
CA GLU A 211 -45.01 13.48 -13.32
C GLU A 211 -44.12 14.22 -12.31
N ASN A 212 -44.38 14.07 -11.01
CA ASN A 212 -43.57 14.66 -9.94
C ASN A 212 -42.14 14.08 -9.93
N GLU A 213 -42.00 12.77 -10.09
CA GLU A 213 -40.70 12.10 -10.16
C GLU A 213 -39.94 12.48 -11.44
N GLN A 214 -40.63 12.64 -12.57
CA GLN A 214 -40.04 13.15 -13.80
C GLN A 214 -39.55 14.59 -13.65
N GLN A 215 -40.34 15.47 -12.99
CA GLN A 215 -39.94 16.85 -12.72
C GLN A 215 -38.72 16.92 -11.80
N ALA A 216 -38.70 16.11 -10.74
CA ALA A 216 -37.57 15.98 -9.82
C ALA A 216 -36.31 15.45 -10.54
N ALA A 217 -36.44 14.40 -11.35
CA ALA A 217 -35.32 13.84 -12.13
C ALA A 217 -34.76 14.86 -13.14
N ARG A 218 -35.64 15.63 -13.81
CA ARG A 218 -35.22 16.72 -14.70
C ARG A 218 -34.50 17.84 -13.94
N ALA A 219 -34.98 18.21 -12.75
CA ALA A 219 -34.35 19.22 -11.91
C ALA A 219 -32.96 18.77 -11.42
N GLN A 220 -32.84 17.54 -10.92
CA GLN A 220 -31.56 16.96 -10.52
C GLN A 220 -30.57 16.90 -11.70
N ARG A 221 -31.04 16.48 -12.87
CA ARG A 221 -30.21 16.47 -14.08
C ARG A 221 -29.72 17.87 -14.46
N ARG A 222 -30.58 18.90 -14.33
CA ARG A 222 -30.17 20.30 -14.56
C ARG A 222 -29.11 20.75 -13.56
N ASP A 223 -29.30 20.51 -12.25
CA ASP A 223 -28.31 20.86 -11.21
C ASP A 223 -26.95 20.20 -11.48
N VAL A 224 -26.93 18.93 -11.87
CA VAL A 224 -25.69 18.21 -12.20
C VAL A 224 -24.99 18.82 -13.42
N ILE A 225 -25.74 19.13 -14.49
CA ILE A 225 -25.16 19.73 -15.70
C ILE A 225 -24.59 21.12 -15.39
N GLU A 226 -25.36 21.94 -14.67
CA GLU A 226 -24.97 23.28 -14.28
C GLU A 226 -23.75 23.28 -13.35
N SER A 227 -23.78 22.46 -12.30
CA SER A 227 -22.66 22.32 -11.36
C SER A 227 -21.39 21.81 -12.04
N ASN A 228 -21.50 20.84 -12.96
CA ASN A 228 -20.34 20.36 -13.73
C ASN A 228 -19.78 21.43 -14.67
N ARG A 229 -20.65 22.24 -15.28
CA ARG A 229 -20.25 23.39 -16.09
C ARG A 229 -19.56 24.46 -15.24
N ALA A 230 -20.14 24.80 -14.09
CA ALA A 230 -19.58 25.75 -13.13
C ALA A 230 -18.20 25.29 -12.64
N TRP A 231 -18.03 23.99 -12.30
CA TRP A 231 -16.74 23.45 -11.87
C TRP A 231 -15.67 23.60 -12.93
N THR A 232 -16.01 23.28 -14.19
CA THR A 232 -15.08 23.41 -15.32
C THR A 232 -14.66 24.87 -15.55
N SER A 233 -15.58 25.82 -15.38
CA SER A 233 -15.27 27.24 -15.42
C SER A 233 -14.37 27.66 -14.26
N ALA A 234 -14.70 27.23 -13.04
CA ALA A 234 -13.93 27.54 -11.84
C ALA A 234 -12.50 27.00 -11.91
N GLU A 235 -12.30 25.78 -12.42
CA GLU A 235 -10.97 25.18 -12.65
C GLU A 235 -10.09 26.08 -13.54
N ARG A 236 -10.65 26.64 -14.63
CA ARG A 236 -9.91 27.57 -15.49
C ARG A 236 -9.49 28.85 -14.75
N VAL A 237 -10.38 29.37 -13.91
CA VAL A 237 -10.11 30.57 -13.09
C VAL A 237 -9.05 30.26 -12.04
N ARG A 238 -9.17 29.14 -11.30
CA ARG A 238 -8.16 28.67 -10.32
C ARG A 238 -6.79 28.52 -10.95
N ARG A 239 -6.68 27.81 -12.06
CA ARG A 239 -5.37 27.60 -12.74
C ARG A 239 -4.74 28.89 -13.21
N THR A 240 -5.56 29.84 -13.67
CA THR A 240 -5.08 31.17 -14.06
C THR A 240 -4.60 31.95 -12.83
N TRP A 241 -5.37 31.93 -11.75
CA TRP A 241 -5.00 32.56 -10.48
C TRP A 241 -3.72 31.95 -9.88
N LEU A 242 -3.58 30.62 -9.90
CA LEU A 242 -2.41 29.91 -9.41
C LEU A 242 -1.13 30.36 -10.11
N ARG A 243 -1.15 30.51 -11.44
CA ARG A 243 0.01 31.02 -12.21
C ARG A 243 0.46 32.40 -11.72
N THR A 244 -0.49 33.28 -11.40
CA THR A 244 -0.18 34.61 -10.85
C THR A 244 0.30 34.51 -9.40
N PHE A 245 -0.32 33.65 -8.59
CA PHE A 245 -0.01 33.46 -7.18
C PHE A 245 1.42 32.95 -6.95
N VAL A 246 1.88 32.00 -7.76
CA VAL A 246 3.20 31.38 -7.61
C VAL A 246 4.37 32.20 -8.16
N ALA A 247 4.08 33.30 -8.86
CA ALA A 247 5.09 34.23 -9.37
C ALA A 247 5.76 35.06 -8.25
N ARG A 248 5.25 34.96 -7.02
CA ARG A 248 5.79 35.63 -5.83
C ARG A 248 7.18 35.08 -5.47
N LYS A 249 8.03 35.94 -4.93
CA LYS A 249 9.39 35.58 -4.47
C LYS A 249 9.40 34.98 -3.07
N THR A 250 8.43 35.34 -2.24
CA THR A 250 8.33 34.94 -0.84
C THR A 250 7.08 34.12 -0.59
N PRO A 251 7.15 33.12 0.31
CA PRO A 251 6.00 32.31 0.67
C PRO A 251 5.00 33.17 1.45
N PRO A 252 3.71 33.14 1.11
CA PRO A 252 2.73 33.89 1.87
C PRO A 252 2.47 33.24 3.25
N LYS A 253 1.83 34.00 4.13
CA LYS A 253 1.50 33.55 5.49
C LYS A 253 0.66 32.27 5.44
N GLY A 254 1.00 31.31 6.31
CA GLY A 254 0.31 30.02 6.41
C GLY A 254 0.87 28.93 5.48
N SER A 255 1.76 29.25 4.55
CA SER A 255 2.32 28.25 3.61
C SER A 255 3.02 27.09 4.32
N ALA A 256 3.80 27.36 5.36
CA ALA A 256 4.53 26.33 6.09
C ALA A 256 3.59 25.34 6.80
N ALA A 257 2.52 25.85 7.44
CA ALA A 257 1.53 25.01 8.10
C ALA A 257 0.75 24.16 7.08
N PHE A 258 0.33 24.76 5.97
CA PHE A 258 -0.35 24.05 4.89
C PHE A 258 0.53 22.95 4.28
N LEU A 259 1.82 23.23 4.05
CA LEU A 259 2.78 22.23 3.55
C LEU A 259 2.96 21.06 4.53
N ALA A 260 3.10 21.35 5.82
CA ALA A 260 3.25 20.31 6.84
C ALA A 260 2.00 19.41 6.92
N GLU A 261 0.81 20.02 6.92
CA GLU A 261 -0.45 19.28 6.93
C GLU A 261 -0.64 18.45 5.65
N ALA A 262 -0.32 19.02 4.48
CA ALA A 262 -0.43 18.31 3.21
C ALA A 262 0.46 17.07 3.13
N VAL A 263 1.70 17.16 3.63
CA VAL A 263 2.62 16.02 3.67
C VAL A 263 2.15 14.97 4.68
N ALA A 264 1.56 15.37 5.80
CA ALA A 264 1.06 14.44 6.81
C ALA A 264 -0.23 13.73 6.38
N ALA A 265 -1.14 14.44 5.73
CA ALA A 265 -2.48 13.94 5.43
C ALA A 265 -2.61 13.31 4.03
N ASP A 266 -1.85 13.80 3.05
CA ASP A 266 -2.10 13.52 1.62
C ASP A 266 -0.79 13.13 0.87
N ALA A 267 0.15 12.46 1.52
CA ALA A 267 1.46 12.12 0.92
C ALA A 267 1.37 11.33 -0.41
N ASP A 268 0.38 10.43 -0.52
CA ASP A 268 0.11 9.66 -1.74
C ASP A 268 -0.31 10.56 -2.91
N LEU A 269 -1.11 11.61 -2.62
CA LEU A 269 -1.56 12.58 -3.58
C LEU A 269 -0.40 13.41 -4.11
N LEU A 270 0.52 13.82 -3.24
CA LEU A 270 1.71 14.59 -3.62
C LEU A 270 2.66 13.79 -4.52
N ALA A 271 2.63 12.46 -4.43
CA ALA A 271 3.44 11.56 -5.26
C ALA A 271 2.84 11.33 -6.67
N ARG A 272 1.62 11.80 -6.95
CA ARG A 272 0.95 11.58 -8.25
C ARG A 272 1.63 12.33 -9.39
N ILE A 273 1.70 11.65 -10.54
CA ILE A 273 2.37 12.14 -11.74
C ILE A 273 1.69 13.38 -12.31
N GLY A 274 0.35 13.39 -12.36
CA GLY A 274 -0.43 14.48 -12.94
C GLY A 274 -0.18 15.81 -12.21
N GLY A 275 -0.21 15.78 -10.87
CA GLY A 275 0.16 16.89 -10.01
C GLY A 275 1.53 17.49 -10.33
N ASN A 276 2.56 16.64 -10.43
CA ASN A 276 3.90 17.14 -10.72
C ASN A 276 4.05 17.66 -12.17
N GLN A 277 3.32 17.08 -13.12
CA GLN A 277 3.26 17.62 -14.49
C GLN A 277 2.54 18.98 -14.56
N LEU A 278 1.50 19.18 -13.76
CA LEU A 278 0.81 20.46 -13.64
C LEU A 278 1.72 21.50 -12.96
N ALA A 279 2.46 21.12 -11.92
CA ALA A 279 3.45 21.97 -11.28
C ALA A 279 4.52 22.45 -12.27
N ALA A 280 5.05 21.54 -13.10
CA ALA A 280 6.01 21.89 -14.15
C ALA A 280 5.43 22.92 -15.13
N ASN A 281 4.19 22.72 -15.57
CA ASN A 281 3.51 23.68 -16.46
C ASN A 281 3.37 25.05 -15.81
N ILE A 282 2.94 25.10 -14.54
CA ILE A 282 2.76 26.35 -13.79
C ILE A 282 4.10 27.07 -13.59
N LEU A 283 5.19 26.34 -13.35
CA LEU A 283 6.54 26.89 -13.17
C LEU A 283 7.27 27.20 -14.50
N GLY A 284 6.62 26.96 -15.65
CA GLY A 284 7.22 27.18 -16.97
C GLY A 284 8.31 26.17 -17.34
N CYS A 285 8.36 25.02 -16.66
CA CYS A 285 9.27 23.93 -16.98
C CYS A 285 8.65 23.01 -18.05
N GLU A 286 9.50 22.45 -18.92
CA GLU A 286 9.04 21.47 -19.91
C GLU A 286 8.54 20.19 -19.23
N LYS A 287 7.46 19.60 -19.74
CA LYS A 287 6.98 18.29 -19.29
C LYS A 287 7.96 17.21 -19.77
N LYS A 288 8.69 16.58 -18.84
CA LYS A 288 9.61 15.47 -19.11
C LYS A 288 9.36 14.33 -18.12
N GLY A 289 9.53 13.10 -18.60
CA GLY A 289 9.53 11.89 -17.78
C GLY A 289 8.18 11.51 -17.14
N PHE A 290 8.20 10.41 -16.37
CA PHE A 290 7.06 9.87 -15.63
C PHE A 290 6.87 10.63 -14.30
N GLY A 291 6.61 11.93 -14.39
CA GLY A 291 6.43 12.80 -13.23
C GLY A 291 7.72 13.24 -12.54
N ARG A 292 8.91 12.94 -13.08
CA ARG A 292 10.19 13.46 -12.59
C ARG A 292 10.65 14.61 -13.46
N ASN A 293 10.90 15.78 -12.87
CA ASN A 293 11.28 16.97 -13.62
C ASN A 293 12.63 17.54 -13.16
N THR A 294 13.68 17.35 -13.97
CA THR A 294 15.02 17.87 -13.67
C THR A 294 15.11 19.39 -13.73
N GLN A 295 14.32 20.06 -14.58
CA GLN A 295 14.30 21.53 -14.63
C GLN A 295 13.72 22.12 -13.35
N MET A 296 12.66 21.52 -12.79
CA MET A 296 12.13 21.94 -11.49
C MET A 296 13.13 21.71 -10.36
N ALA A 297 13.84 20.58 -10.37
CA ALA A 297 14.89 20.32 -9.38
C ALA A 297 16.02 21.35 -9.47
N THR A 298 16.48 21.67 -10.68
CA THR A 298 17.47 22.75 -10.92
C THR A 298 16.94 24.12 -10.49
N LEU A 299 15.68 24.44 -10.80
CA LEU A 299 15.02 25.68 -10.39
C LEU A 299 15.00 25.81 -8.87
N ALA A 300 14.70 24.73 -8.14
CA ALA A 300 14.74 24.71 -6.69
C ALA A 300 16.17 24.85 -6.14
N ALA A 301 17.15 24.16 -6.73
CA ALA A 301 18.55 24.20 -6.29
C ALA A 301 19.21 25.59 -6.48
N GLN A 302 18.76 26.36 -7.48
CA GLN A 302 19.28 27.69 -7.78
C GLN A 302 18.47 28.83 -7.10
N ALA A 303 17.34 28.50 -6.46
CA ALA A 303 16.48 29.48 -5.81
C ALA A 303 17.04 29.92 -4.45
N SER A 304 16.69 31.14 -4.03
CA SER A 304 16.82 31.52 -2.62
C SER A 304 15.91 30.63 -1.75
N GLU A 305 16.19 30.54 -0.46
CA GLU A 305 15.39 29.74 0.48
C GLU A 305 13.89 30.08 0.42
N GLN A 306 13.56 31.37 0.42
CA GLN A 306 12.18 31.84 0.31
C GLN A 306 11.54 31.44 -1.03
N ARG A 307 12.29 31.51 -2.14
CA ARG A 307 11.76 31.11 -3.45
C ARG A 307 11.60 29.59 -3.55
N ALA A 308 12.50 28.81 -2.96
CA ALA A 308 12.39 27.35 -2.87
C ALA A 308 11.11 26.94 -2.11
N GLN A 309 10.75 27.65 -1.04
CA GLN A 309 9.48 27.43 -0.34
C GLN A 309 8.24 27.70 -1.24
N VAL A 310 8.29 28.72 -2.11
CA VAL A 310 7.22 28.96 -3.09
C VAL A 310 7.17 27.85 -4.15
N ILE A 311 8.33 27.29 -4.54
CA ILE A 311 8.40 26.20 -5.53
C ILE A 311 7.78 24.90 -4.97
N VAL A 312 8.06 24.53 -3.73
CA VAL A 312 7.41 23.37 -3.10
C VAL A 312 5.93 23.62 -2.84
N LEU A 313 5.53 24.84 -2.44
CA LEU A 313 4.12 25.20 -2.36
C LEU A 313 3.41 25.05 -3.70
N THR A 314 4.05 25.43 -4.80
CA THR A 314 3.50 25.26 -6.16
C THR A 314 3.27 23.78 -6.49
N GLN A 315 4.21 22.91 -6.14
CA GLN A 315 4.09 21.47 -6.36
C GLN A 315 2.90 20.88 -5.60
N VAL A 316 2.78 21.24 -4.32
CA VAL A 316 1.68 20.78 -3.48
C VAL A 316 0.34 21.28 -4.02
N LEU A 317 0.19 22.58 -4.29
CA LEU A 317 -1.05 23.15 -4.83
C LEU A 317 -1.43 22.57 -6.20
N ALA A 318 -0.45 22.27 -7.05
CA ALA A 318 -0.70 21.63 -8.33
C ALA A 318 -1.17 20.18 -8.16
N ALA A 319 -0.65 19.45 -7.17
CA ALA A 319 -1.12 18.11 -6.86
C ALA A 319 -2.58 18.11 -6.39
N TYR A 320 -2.96 19.04 -5.51
CA TYR A 320 -4.37 19.21 -5.13
C TYR A 320 -5.26 19.64 -6.29
N GLU A 321 -4.79 20.56 -7.15
CA GLU A 321 -5.55 21.03 -8.32
C GLU A 321 -5.75 19.93 -9.38
N ASP A 322 -4.80 19.02 -9.53
CA ASP A 322 -4.93 17.85 -10.41
C ASP A 322 -5.92 16.82 -9.83
N ALA A 323 -5.92 16.64 -8.51
CA ALA A 323 -6.86 15.76 -7.81
C ALA A 323 -8.29 16.32 -7.72
N ALA A 324 -8.48 17.64 -7.88
CA ALA A 324 -9.76 18.32 -7.76
C ALA A 324 -10.70 18.05 -8.97
N ILE A 325 -11.36 16.89 -8.98
CA ILE A 325 -12.26 16.47 -10.07
C ILE A 325 -13.68 17.03 -9.92
N ARG A 326 -14.43 17.02 -11.04
CA ARG A 326 -15.83 17.50 -11.12
C ARG A 326 -16.78 16.82 -10.14
N ASP A 327 -16.41 15.67 -9.60
CA ASP A 327 -17.25 14.92 -8.68
C ASP A 327 -17.32 15.55 -7.28
N HIS A 328 -16.32 16.34 -6.90
CA HIS A 328 -16.12 16.76 -5.52
C HIS A 328 -17.13 17.80 -5.02
N TRP A 329 -17.92 18.42 -5.90
CA TRP A 329 -19.02 19.30 -5.47
C TRP A 329 -20.22 18.53 -4.91
N ARG A 330 -20.38 17.25 -5.27
CA ARG A 330 -21.44 16.36 -4.74
C ARG A 330 -20.92 15.37 -3.69
N HIS A 331 -19.65 15.01 -3.76
CA HIS A 331 -18.99 14.16 -2.76
C HIS A 331 -17.82 14.92 -2.14
N ARG A 332 -17.96 15.34 -0.88
CA ARG A 332 -16.91 16.12 -0.21
C ARG A 332 -15.64 15.29 -0.09
N ALA A 333 -14.57 15.79 -0.68
CA ALA A 333 -13.24 15.28 -0.48
C ALA A 333 -12.47 16.22 0.44
N GLU A 334 -11.88 15.69 1.52
CA GLU A 334 -11.17 16.49 2.53
C GLU A 334 -10.00 17.27 1.91
N HIS A 335 -9.19 16.62 1.08
CA HIS A 335 -8.07 17.24 0.38
C HIS A 335 -8.50 18.41 -0.52
N THR A 336 -9.65 18.28 -1.20
CA THR A 336 -10.20 19.37 -2.04
C THR A 336 -10.68 20.53 -1.18
N THR A 337 -11.31 20.25 -0.04
CA THR A 337 -11.75 21.28 0.91
C THR A 337 -10.55 22.03 1.48
N ARG A 338 -9.53 21.30 1.96
CA ARG A 338 -8.26 21.86 2.46
C ARG A 338 -7.61 22.79 1.44
N TYR A 339 -7.51 22.33 0.19
CA TYR A 339 -6.97 23.11 -0.91
C TYR A 339 -7.75 24.40 -1.18
N LEU A 340 -9.06 24.31 -1.39
CA LEU A 340 -9.89 25.46 -1.73
C LEU A 340 -9.95 26.49 -0.59
N LEU A 341 -10.05 26.03 0.66
CA LEU A 341 -10.01 26.91 1.82
C LEU A 341 -8.64 27.58 1.96
N PHE A 342 -7.54 26.86 1.73
CA PHE A 342 -6.21 27.49 1.68
C PHE A 342 -6.17 28.59 0.62
N LEU A 343 -6.60 28.32 -0.62
CA LEU A 343 -6.66 29.37 -1.66
C LEU A 343 -7.47 30.58 -1.20
N GLN A 344 -8.60 30.36 -0.53
CA GLN A 344 -9.44 31.43 -0.01
C GLN A 344 -8.69 32.30 1.00
N THR A 345 -7.93 31.72 1.93
CA THR A 345 -7.07 32.49 2.86
C THR A 345 -6.01 33.33 2.15
N GLN A 346 -5.62 32.92 0.94
CA GLN A 346 -4.64 33.61 0.11
C GLN A 346 -5.24 34.66 -0.81
N GLY A 347 -6.57 34.90 -0.73
CA GLY A 347 -7.29 35.91 -1.49
C GLY A 347 -7.95 35.41 -2.78
N TYR A 348 -8.07 34.10 -2.98
CA TYR A 348 -8.89 33.54 -4.05
C TYR A 348 -10.38 33.58 -3.67
N ALA A 349 -11.23 34.12 -4.54
CA ALA A 349 -12.67 34.13 -4.32
C ALA A 349 -13.29 32.82 -4.83
N LEU A 350 -13.77 31.98 -3.90
CA LEU A 350 -14.45 30.73 -4.24
C LEU A 350 -15.80 31.00 -4.92
N SER A 351 -16.01 30.40 -6.09
CA SER A 351 -17.32 30.34 -6.76
C SER A 351 -18.32 29.50 -5.96
N ASN A 352 -19.62 29.62 -6.26
CA ASN A 352 -20.66 28.87 -5.53
C ASN A 352 -20.51 27.35 -5.59
N VAL A 353 -19.97 26.79 -6.68
CA VAL A 353 -19.74 25.34 -6.79
C VAL A 353 -18.54 24.87 -5.93
N GLU A 354 -17.49 25.70 -5.81
CA GLU A 354 -16.36 25.44 -4.89
C GLU A 354 -16.80 25.66 -3.44
N ARG A 355 -17.61 26.71 -3.25
CA ARG A 355 -18.62 26.92 -2.19
C ARG A 355 -19.14 25.62 -1.60
N ARG A 356 -19.93 24.98 -2.47
CA ARG A 356 -20.63 23.72 -2.23
C ARG A 356 -19.68 22.59 -1.93
N ALA A 357 -18.55 22.44 -2.64
CA ALA A 357 -17.57 21.40 -2.35
C ALA A 357 -16.99 21.49 -0.93
N CYS A 358 -16.75 22.71 -0.44
CA CYS A 358 -16.23 22.96 0.91
C CYS A 358 -17.28 22.92 2.02
N GLY A 359 -18.56 22.78 1.69
CA GLY A 359 -19.65 22.75 2.67
C GLY A 359 -20.09 24.10 3.18
N LEU A 360 -19.77 25.13 2.41
CA LEU A 360 -20.14 26.49 2.72
C LEU A 360 -21.39 26.88 1.93
N ALA A 361 -22.23 27.75 2.52
CA ALA A 361 -23.44 28.27 1.88
C ALA A 361 -23.13 29.05 0.58
N PRO A 362 -23.98 29.07 -0.45
CA PRO A 362 -23.74 29.92 -1.62
C PRO A 362 -23.70 31.43 -1.28
N VAL A 363 -23.04 32.23 -2.09
CA VAL A 363 -23.10 33.70 -2.08
C VAL A 363 -24.04 34.16 -3.20
N PRO A 364 -24.85 35.23 -3.01
CA PRO A 364 -25.67 35.80 -4.08
C PRO A 364 -24.84 36.15 -5.33
N ASP A 365 -25.40 35.88 -6.52
CA ASP A 365 -24.76 36.27 -7.77
C ASP A 365 -24.79 37.80 -7.91
N PRO A 366 -23.65 38.49 -8.17
CA PRO A 366 -23.63 39.93 -8.37
C PRO A 366 -24.53 40.44 -9.52
N ILE A 367 -24.95 39.55 -10.43
CA ILE A 367 -25.78 39.89 -11.59
C ILE A 367 -27.29 39.88 -11.25
N GLU A 368 -27.68 39.37 -10.08
CA GLU A 368 -29.08 39.31 -9.61
C GLU A 368 -29.49 40.45 -8.65
N GLN A 369 -28.71 41.56 -8.59
CA GLN A 369 -29.04 42.76 -7.81
C GLN A 369 -29.41 43.97 -8.67
#